data_AF-A0AAN7DVQ5-F1
#
_entry.id   AF-A0AAN7DVQ5-F1
#
_cell.length_a   1.000
_cell.length_b   1.000
_cell.length_c   1.000
_cell.angle_alpha   90.00
_cell.angle_beta   90.00
_cell.angle_gamma   90.00
#
_symmetry.space_group_name_H-M   'P 1'
#
loop_
_entity.id
_entity.type
_entity.pdbx_description
1 polymer ?
#
loop_
_entity_poly.entity_id
_entity_poly.type
_entity_poly.pdbx_seq_one_letter_code
_entity_poly.pdbx_strand_id
1 'polypeptide(L)'
;MGVVVGVILDESVVLASDSPQHENPSLLPLADSLLRKLRHSKIPTGISYDLGLSDDKVSLLKRLATLYSFDCFILNTSSVDDAKNEIMLAWGDTGGSILYVVSDKKKKFFPKLSNCSWLIVVLRSLGQESADVTEGGSSCENSSMIFINKLEELPSTICHINRKVSKATGNSVVTVGYVMKPSREEDFAKRGAFPLYPTQNGLIFMPLTFELPLSPQLQEIDIVLHKATDEIKSIELKSRTNFSNRIVYTSGMQDLQR
;
A
#
# COMPACT_ATOMS: atom_id res chain seq x y z
N MET A 1 -2.83 6.68 18.40
CA MET A 1 -2.58 5.76 17.26
C MET A 1 -1.26 5.08 17.50
N GLY A 2 -1.20 3.75 17.36
CA GLY A 2 0.04 2.99 17.41
C GLY A 2 0.66 2.86 16.03
N VAL A 3 1.86 2.29 15.94
CA VAL A 3 2.46 1.92 14.65
C VAL A 3 1.58 0.90 13.95
N VAL A 4 1.66 0.86 12.62
CA VAL A 4 0.92 -0.12 11.80
C VAL A 4 1.50 -1.50 12.05
N VAL A 5 0.65 -2.39 12.57
CA VAL A 5 1.01 -3.78 12.93
C VAL A 5 0.25 -4.83 12.14
N GLY A 6 -0.72 -4.41 11.32
CA GLY A 6 -1.46 -5.29 10.44
C GLY A 6 -2.17 -4.53 9.33
N VAL A 7 -2.34 -5.17 8.18
CA VAL A 7 -3.08 -4.63 7.03
C VAL A 7 -4.12 -5.64 6.60
N ILE A 8 -5.38 -5.23 6.53
CA ILE A 8 -6.49 -6.02 6.02
C ILE A 8 -6.98 -5.36 4.74
N LEU A 9 -7.00 -6.11 3.64
CA LEU A 9 -7.53 -5.68 2.36
C LEU A 9 -8.93 -6.28 2.16
N ASP A 10 -9.95 -5.44 2.10
CA ASP A 10 -11.31 -5.84 1.72
C ASP A 10 -11.35 -6.31 0.26
N GLU A 11 -12.23 -7.26 -0.06
CA GLU A 11 -12.35 -7.77 -1.42
C GLU A 11 -12.67 -6.68 -2.44
N SER A 12 -13.32 -5.59 -2.02
CA SER A 12 -13.66 -4.45 -2.88
C SER A 12 -12.45 -3.64 -3.35
N VAL A 13 -11.28 -3.78 -2.70
CA VAL A 13 -10.02 -3.14 -3.12
C VAL A 13 -9.06 -4.12 -3.79
N VAL A 14 -9.39 -5.41 -3.80
CA VAL A 14 -8.60 -6.47 -4.47
C VAL A 14 -9.23 -6.87 -5.80
N LEU A 15 -10.55 -7.01 -5.85
CA LEU A 15 -11.29 -7.50 -7.01
C LEU A 15 -11.88 -6.36 -7.84
N ALA A 16 -11.85 -6.51 -9.16
CA ALA A 16 -12.56 -5.61 -10.06
C ALA A 16 -14.08 -5.83 -9.93
N SER A 17 -14.84 -4.74 -9.82
CA SER A 17 -16.28 -4.79 -9.57
C SER A 17 -17.12 -5.19 -10.78
N ASP A 18 -16.59 -5.09 -12.00
CA ASP A 18 -17.40 -5.03 -13.23
C ASP A 18 -17.26 -6.24 -14.17
N SER A 19 -16.91 -7.42 -13.64
CA SER A 19 -17.03 -8.65 -14.45
C SER A 19 -18.53 -8.99 -14.62
N PRO A 20 -19.06 -9.10 -15.85
CA PRO A 20 -20.36 -9.70 -16.09
C PRO A 20 -20.44 -11.06 -15.39
N GLN A 21 -21.65 -11.52 -15.04
CA GLN A 21 -21.89 -12.74 -14.25
C GLN A 21 -21.27 -14.06 -14.80
N HIS A 22 -20.66 -14.02 -15.99
CA HIS A 22 -20.01 -15.15 -16.64
C HIS A 22 -18.51 -14.94 -16.94
N GLU A 23 -17.93 -13.81 -16.54
CA GLU A 23 -16.49 -13.60 -16.67
C GLU A 23 -15.75 -14.03 -15.40
N ASN A 24 -14.56 -14.59 -15.61
CA ASN A 24 -13.68 -14.97 -14.52
C ASN A 24 -13.37 -13.75 -13.65
N PRO A 25 -13.37 -13.90 -12.32
CA PRO A 25 -13.05 -12.81 -11.43
C PRO A 25 -11.62 -12.32 -11.70
N SER A 26 -11.46 -11.01 -11.80
CA SER A 26 -10.20 -10.35 -12.10
C SER A 26 -9.78 -9.42 -10.97
N LEU A 27 -8.47 -9.16 -10.89
CA LEU A 27 -7.90 -8.22 -9.93
C LEU A 27 -8.09 -6.79 -10.40
N LEU A 28 -8.19 -5.86 -9.45
CA LEU A 28 -8.01 -4.46 -9.76
C LEU A 28 -6.61 -4.22 -10.35
N PRO A 29 -6.47 -3.27 -11.29
CA PRO A 29 -5.16 -2.86 -11.78
C PRO A 29 -4.22 -2.57 -10.60
N LEU A 30 -2.98 -3.05 -10.71
CA LEU A 30 -1.91 -2.84 -9.73
C LEU A 30 -2.13 -3.43 -8.33
N ALA A 31 -3.26 -4.12 -8.08
CA ALA A 31 -3.45 -4.89 -6.84
C ALA A 31 -2.35 -5.96 -6.66
N ASP A 32 -1.96 -6.66 -7.72
CA ASP A 32 -0.86 -7.65 -7.67
C ASP A 32 0.46 -7.04 -7.21
N SER A 33 0.78 -5.83 -7.69
CA SER A 33 1.99 -5.10 -7.29
C SER A 33 1.97 -4.76 -5.80
N LEU A 34 0.82 -4.31 -5.29
CA LEU A 34 0.66 -4.05 -3.86
C LEU A 34 0.80 -5.33 -3.02
N LEU A 35 0.15 -6.43 -3.42
CA LEU A 35 0.22 -7.71 -2.69
C LEU A 35 1.66 -8.21 -2.60
N ARG A 36 2.46 -8.08 -3.67
CA ARG A 36 3.90 -8.40 -3.66
C ARG A 36 4.68 -7.55 -2.66
N LYS A 37 4.41 -6.24 -2.59
CA LYS A 37 5.06 -5.34 -1.62
C LYS A 37 4.70 -5.71 -0.19
N LEU A 38 3.41 -5.94 0.09
CA LEU A 38 2.93 -6.30 1.43
C LEU A 38 3.50 -7.64 1.92
N ARG A 39 3.59 -8.65 1.03
CA ARG A 39 4.19 -9.96 1.34
C ARG A 39 5.56 -9.86 2.01
N HIS A 40 6.38 -8.92 1.55
CA HIS A 40 7.75 -8.77 2.02
C HIS A 40 7.93 -7.60 3.01
N SER A 41 6.86 -6.88 3.33
CA SER A 41 6.88 -5.76 4.28
C SER A 41 7.09 -6.16 5.74
N LYS A 42 6.93 -7.47 6.05
CA LYS A 42 6.86 -8.07 7.40
C LYS A 42 5.69 -7.57 8.27
N ILE A 43 4.75 -6.83 7.68
CA ILE A 43 3.50 -6.49 8.35
C ILE A 43 2.51 -7.64 8.08
N PRO A 44 1.96 -8.30 9.13
CA PRO A 44 0.85 -9.23 8.99
C PRO A 44 -0.23 -8.69 8.05
N THR A 45 -0.55 -9.45 7.01
CA THR A 45 -1.46 -9.00 5.96
C THR A 45 -2.56 -10.05 5.78
N GLY A 46 -3.79 -9.57 5.70
CA GLY A 46 -4.97 -10.40 5.50
C GLY A 46 -5.85 -9.88 4.37
N ILE A 47 -6.62 -10.79 3.77
CA ILE A 47 -7.69 -10.44 2.84
C ILE A 47 -9.02 -10.74 3.54
N SER A 48 -9.94 -9.79 3.53
CA SER A 48 -11.28 -9.97 4.07
C SER A 48 -12.34 -10.01 2.99
N TYR A 49 -13.40 -10.79 3.22
CA TYR A 49 -14.57 -10.82 2.34
C TYR A 49 -15.87 -11.08 3.08
N ASP A 50 -17.00 -10.67 2.48
CA ASP A 50 -18.35 -10.92 3.02
C ASP A 50 -18.88 -12.31 2.64
N LEU A 51 -19.77 -12.89 3.46
CA LEU A 51 -20.45 -14.17 3.23
C LEU A 51 -21.29 -14.19 1.95
N GLY A 52 -21.72 -13.03 1.46
CA GLY A 52 -22.50 -12.92 0.23
C GLY A 52 -21.68 -12.95 -1.07
N LEU A 53 -20.35 -13.11 -0.99
CA LEU A 53 -19.48 -13.14 -2.16
C LEU A 53 -19.60 -14.47 -2.92
N SER A 54 -19.55 -14.46 -4.26
CA SER A 54 -19.65 -15.68 -5.06
C SER A 54 -18.47 -16.64 -4.84
N ASP A 55 -18.72 -17.95 -4.96
CA ASP A 55 -17.71 -18.99 -4.74
C ASP A 55 -16.46 -18.82 -5.59
N ASP A 56 -16.60 -18.40 -6.85
CA ASP A 56 -15.47 -18.14 -7.75
C ASP A 56 -14.56 -17.01 -7.25
N LYS A 57 -15.17 -15.93 -6.73
CA LYS A 57 -14.44 -14.80 -6.16
C LYS A 57 -13.77 -15.21 -4.85
N VAL A 58 -14.47 -15.94 -3.99
CA VAL A 58 -13.90 -16.48 -2.74
C VAL A 58 -12.71 -17.41 -3.04
N SER A 59 -12.84 -18.29 -4.04
CA SER A 59 -11.78 -19.19 -4.49
C SER A 59 -10.55 -18.41 -4.97
N LEU A 60 -10.75 -17.36 -5.78
CA LEU A 60 -9.67 -16.47 -6.20
C LEU A 60 -8.97 -15.81 -5.01
N LEU A 61 -9.72 -15.23 -4.06
CA LEU A 61 -9.15 -14.56 -2.88
C LEU A 61 -8.34 -15.54 -2.02
N LYS A 62 -8.87 -16.75 -1.77
CA LYS A 62 -8.15 -17.80 -1.03
C LYS A 62 -6.88 -18.25 -1.75
N ARG A 63 -6.90 -18.33 -3.08
CA ARG A 63 -5.72 -18.63 -3.88
C ARG A 63 -4.67 -17.52 -3.76
N LEU A 64 -5.06 -16.25 -3.79
CA LEU A 64 -4.14 -15.11 -3.58
C LEU A 64 -3.57 -15.12 -2.18
N ALA A 65 -4.42 -15.34 -1.17
CA ALA A 65 -4.00 -15.42 0.22
C ALA A 65 -2.94 -16.54 0.40
N THR A 66 -3.17 -17.71 -0.20
CA THR A 66 -2.19 -18.80 -0.21
C THR A 66 -0.90 -18.42 -0.94
N LEU A 67 -1.00 -17.81 -2.13
CA LEU A 67 0.14 -17.42 -2.97
C LEU A 67 1.06 -16.41 -2.28
N TYR A 68 0.47 -15.45 -1.57
CA TYR A 68 1.18 -14.38 -0.88
C TYR A 68 1.43 -14.67 0.60
N SER A 69 0.98 -15.82 1.10
CA SER A 69 1.06 -16.22 2.52
C SER A 69 0.35 -15.22 3.44
N PHE A 70 -0.83 -14.78 3.03
CA PHE A 70 -1.74 -13.94 3.80
C PHE A 70 -2.82 -14.77 4.47
N ASP A 71 -3.36 -14.21 5.55
CA ASP A 71 -4.55 -14.74 6.18
C ASP A 71 -5.80 -14.35 5.39
N CYS A 72 -6.87 -15.12 5.57
CA CYS A 72 -8.13 -14.88 4.88
C CYS A 72 -9.25 -14.90 5.91
N PHE A 73 -9.97 -13.78 6.04
CA PHE A 73 -10.96 -13.57 7.09
C PHE A 73 -12.34 -13.35 6.49
N ILE A 74 -13.35 -13.93 7.14
CA ILE A 74 -14.75 -13.61 6.82
C ILE A 74 -15.14 -12.42 7.67
N LEU A 75 -15.45 -11.30 7.03
CA LEU A 75 -15.83 -10.08 7.72
C LEU A 75 -17.17 -9.58 7.19
N ASN A 76 -18.22 -9.78 7.98
CA ASN A 76 -19.58 -9.32 7.69
C ASN A 76 -20.08 -8.36 8.79
N THR A 77 -21.17 -7.64 8.51
CA THR A 77 -21.66 -6.60 9.44
C THR A 77 -22.24 -7.15 10.76
N SER A 78 -22.48 -8.45 10.85
CA SER A 78 -23.09 -9.12 12.01
C SER A 78 -22.08 -9.81 12.92
N SER A 79 -20.87 -10.12 12.44
CA SER A 79 -19.85 -10.90 13.16
C SER A 79 -18.49 -10.20 13.21
N VAL A 80 -18.50 -8.87 13.28
CA VAL A 80 -17.27 -8.06 13.32
C VAL A 80 -16.43 -8.40 14.57
N ASP A 81 -17.06 -8.63 15.71
CA ASP A 81 -16.36 -8.99 16.96
C ASP A 81 -15.72 -10.38 16.87
N ASP A 82 -16.39 -11.35 16.23
CA ASP A 82 -15.83 -12.69 16.01
C ASP A 82 -14.61 -12.62 15.10
N ALA A 83 -14.72 -11.90 13.98
CA ALA A 83 -13.60 -11.69 13.06
C ALA A 83 -12.42 -10.97 13.74
N LYS A 84 -12.71 -9.99 14.62
CA LYS A 84 -11.67 -9.33 15.41
C LYS A 84 -10.94 -10.33 16.31
N ASN A 85 -11.66 -11.24 16.97
CA ASN A 85 -11.05 -12.27 17.80
C ASN A 85 -10.20 -13.23 16.94
N GLU A 86 -10.68 -13.64 15.77
CA GLU A 86 -9.91 -14.48 14.83
C GLU A 86 -8.62 -13.80 14.39
N ILE A 87 -8.66 -12.52 14.05
CA ILE A 87 -7.48 -11.73 13.67
C ILE A 87 -6.49 -11.64 14.84
N MET A 88 -6.98 -11.38 16.06
CA MET A 88 -6.12 -11.35 17.24
C MET A 88 -5.50 -12.71 17.56
N LEU A 89 -6.20 -13.81 17.30
CA LEU A 89 -5.65 -15.16 17.44
C LEU A 89 -4.58 -15.45 16.38
N ALA A 90 -4.78 -14.99 15.14
CA ALA A 90 -3.84 -15.20 14.05
C ALA A 90 -2.56 -14.35 14.21
N TRP A 91 -2.69 -13.08 14.60
CA TRP A 91 -1.58 -12.12 14.60
C TRP A 91 -1.01 -11.80 15.99
N GLY A 92 -1.73 -12.18 17.05
CA GLY A 92 -1.39 -11.82 18.43
C GLY A 92 -1.75 -10.38 18.79
N ASP A 93 -1.66 -10.07 20.09
CA ASP A 93 -1.75 -8.68 20.56
C ASP A 93 -0.40 -7.98 20.34
N THR A 94 -0.38 -7.10 19.34
CA THR A 94 0.82 -6.38 18.90
C THR A 94 0.87 -4.94 19.42
N GLY A 95 -0.13 -4.49 20.19
CA GLY A 95 -0.17 -3.15 20.79
C GLY A 95 -0.19 -1.97 19.80
N GLY A 96 -0.32 -2.24 18.50
CA GLY A 96 -0.35 -1.25 17.42
C GLY A 96 -1.73 -1.04 16.82
N SER A 97 -1.78 -0.42 15.64
CA SER A 97 -3.01 -0.20 14.89
C SER A 97 -3.08 -1.10 13.66
N ILE A 98 -4.23 -1.75 13.46
CA ILE A 98 -4.56 -2.48 12.24
C ILE A 98 -5.17 -1.49 11.23
N LEU A 99 -4.69 -1.54 9.99
CA LEU A 99 -5.26 -0.80 8.88
C LEU A 99 -6.26 -1.67 8.14
N TYR A 100 -7.50 -1.19 8.01
CA TYR A 100 -8.53 -1.82 7.19
C TYR A 100 -8.75 -1.01 5.92
N VAL A 101 -8.43 -1.59 4.77
CA VAL A 101 -8.50 -0.91 3.47
C VAL A 101 -9.75 -1.36 2.73
N VAL A 102 -10.60 -0.42 2.34
CA VAL A 102 -11.93 -0.71 1.81
C VAL A 102 -12.37 0.31 0.76
N SER A 103 -13.15 -0.11 -0.22
CA SER A 103 -13.72 0.80 -1.20
C SER A 103 -14.80 1.68 -0.58
N ASP A 104 -14.86 2.92 -1.03
CA ASP A 104 -15.94 3.85 -0.75
C ASP A 104 -17.32 3.35 -1.22
N LYS A 105 -17.41 2.31 -2.04
CA LYS A 105 -18.69 1.65 -2.37
C LYS A 105 -19.34 0.98 -1.15
N LYS A 106 -18.54 0.66 -0.12
CA LYS A 106 -18.97 0.00 1.11
C LYS A 106 -19.15 0.95 2.30
N LYS A 107 -19.47 2.25 2.10
CA LYS A 107 -19.59 3.22 3.22
C LYS A 107 -20.50 2.79 4.37
N LYS A 108 -21.51 1.96 4.09
CA LYS A 108 -22.44 1.40 5.10
C LYS A 108 -21.74 0.56 6.17
N PHE A 109 -20.54 0.04 5.89
CA PHE A 109 -19.77 -0.81 6.79
C PHE A 109 -18.93 0.00 7.81
N PHE A 110 -18.66 1.27 7.54
CA PHE A 110 -17.71 2.07 8.31
C PHE A 110 -18.10 2.34 9.77
N PRO A 111 -19.38 2.63 10.12
CA PRO A 111 -19.77 2.88 11.52
C PRO A 111 -19.62 1.66 12.44
N LYS A 112 -19.53 0.44 11.88
CA LYS A 112 -19.33 -0.77 12.69
C LYS A 112 -17.84 -1.05 12.91
N LEU A 113 -17.00 -0.69 11.93
CA LEU A 113 -15.54 -0.79 12.03
C LEU A 113 -14.93 0.21 13.01
N SER A 114 -15.57 1.37 13.24
CA SER A 114 -15.08 2.35 14.22
C SER A 114 -15.00 1.77 15.65
N ASN A 115 -15.77 0.71 15.94
CA ASN A 115 -15.72 0.01 17.23
C ASN A 115 -14.51 -0.95 17.37
N CYS A 116 -13.79 -1.21 16.27
CA CYS A 116 -12.69 -2.19 16.24
C CYS A 116 -11.32 -1.59 16.58
N SER A 117 -11.23 -0.29 16.90
CA SER A 117 -9.95 0.44 17.07
C SER A 117 -9.01 0.37 15.86
N TRP A 118 -9.54 0.01 14.68
CA TRP A 118 -8.80 -0.03 13.43
C TRP A 118 -8.77 1.34 12.76
N LEU A 119 -7.70 1.60 12.00
CA LEU A 119 -7.62 2.74 11.09
C LEU A 119 -8.22 2.33 9.76
N ILE A 120 -9.24 3.05 9.31
CA ILE A 120 -9.94 2.73 8.07
C ILE A 120 -9.32 3.54 6.95
N VAL A 121 -8.80 2.88 5.92
CA VAL A 121 -8.33 3.52 4.69
C VAL A 121 -9.37 3.30 3.61
N VAL A 122 -9.98 4.39 3.13
CA VAL A 122 -11.06 4.35 2.16
C VAL A 122 -10.52 4.69 0.77
N LEU A 123 -10.59 3.72 -0.15
CA LEU A 123 -10.27 3.91 -1.57
C LEU A 123 -11.47 4.54 -2.29
N ARG A 124 -11.29 5.76 -2.81
CA ARG A 124 -12.36 6.49 -3.52
C ARG A 124 -12.63 5.90 -4.91
N SER A 125 -13.89 5.93 -5.31
CA SER A 125 -14.27 5.61 -6.69
C SER A 125 -13.90 6.74 -7.64
N LEU A 126 -13.49 6.39 -8.85
CA LEU A 126 -13.14 7.34 -9.92
C LEU A 126 -14.30 8.34 -10.15
N GLY A 127 -14.01 9.64 -10.11
CA GLY A 127 -15.02 10.70 -10.29
C GLY A 127 -15.62 11.29 -9.01
N GLN A 128 -15.19 10.85 -7.81
CA GLN A 128 -15.46 11.53 -6.52
C GLN A 128 -14.22 12.28 -5.97
N GLU A 129 -13.36 12.77 -6.86
CA GLU A 129 -12.25 13.66 -6.52
C GLU A 129 -12.84 14.99 -6.03
N SER A 130 -12.78 15.23 -4.72
CA SER A 130 -13.20 16.51 -4.15
C SER A 130 -12.17 17.59 -4.50
N ALA A 131 -12.64 18.75 -4.95
CA ALA A 131 -11.81 19.91 -5.32
C ALA A 131 -10.97 20.50 -4.16
N ASP A 132 -11.16 20.04 -2.93
CA ASP A 132 -10.52 20.56 -1.71
C ASP A 132 -9.38 19.67 -1.15
N VAL A 133 -8.67 18.92 -1.99
CA VAL A 133 -7.47 18.19 -1.53
C VAL A 133 -6.24 18.82 -2.15
N THR A 134 -5.61 19.70 -1.37
CA THR A 134 -4.21 20.06 -1.53
C THR A 134 -3.39 18.76 -1.57
N GLU A 135 -2.40 18.67 -2.46
CA GLU A 135 -1.47 17.54 -2.54
C GLU A 135 -0.87 17.22 -1.16
N GLY A 136 -1.34 16.13 -0.54
CA GLY A 136 -1.04 15.78 0.84
C GLY A 136 -2.32 15.33 1.52
N GLY A 137 -2.41 14.02 1.82
CA GLY A 137 -3.62 13.33 2.26
C GLY A 137 -4.55 14.20 3.11
N SER A 138 -5.80 14.34 2.64
CA SER A 138 -6.89 15.00 3.36
C SER A 138 -7.15 14.25 4.67
N SER A 139 -6.41 14.65 5.69
CA SER A 139 -6.67 14.35 7.08
C SER A 139 -7.96 15.06 7.45
N CYS A 140 -9.08 14.33 7.46
CA CYS A 140 -10.22 14.75 8.26
C CYS A 140 -9.76 14.65 9.72
N GLU A 141 -9.36 15.78 10.31
CA GLU A 141 -8.54 15.92 11.51
C GLU A 141 -9.12 15.30 12.80
N ASN A 142 -10.30 14.65 12.76
CA ASN A 142 -10.92 13.99 13.91
C ASN A 142 -11.55 12.61 13.64
N SER A 143 -11.34 12.01 12.46
CA SER A 143 -11.93 10.69 12.14
C SER A 143 -10.87 9.61 12.00
N SER A 144 -11.15 8.39 12.45
CA SER A 144 -10.31 7.20 12.26
C SER A 144 -10.21 6.75 10.79
N MET A 145 -10.48 7.65 9.85
CA MET A 145 -10.60 7.40 8.41
C MET A 145 -9.57 8.21 7.63
N ILE A 146 -8.87 7.54 6.72
CA ILE A 146 -7.92 8.12 5.78
C ILE A 146 -8.46 7.82 4.39
N PHE A 147 -8.43 8.80 3.48
CA PHE A 147 -8.90 8.60 2.11
C PHE A 147 -7.71 8.55 1.16
N ILE A 148 -7.73 7.58 0.25
CA ILE A 148 -6.78 7.46 -0.86
C ILE A 148 -7.54 7.42 -2.18
N ASN A 149 -6.96 7.97 -3.24
CA ASN A 149 -7.59 7.98 -4.57
C ASN A 149 -7.16 6.78 -5.39
N LYS A 150 -5.91 6.36 -5.24
CA LYS A 150 -5.40 5.14 -5.86
C LYS A 150 -4.78 4.19 -4.85
N LEU A 151 -4.77 2.90 -5.19
CA LEU A 151 -4.29 1.84 -4.30
C LEU A 151 -2.76 1.93 -4.06
N GLU A 152 -2.03 2.54 -4.99
CA GLU A 152 -0.59 2.78 -4.91
C GLU A 152 -0.21 3.79 -3.82
N GLU A 153 -1.18 4.56 -3.30
CA GLU A 153 -0.97 5.46 -2.16
C GLU A 153 -0.86 4.72 -0.82
N LEU A 154 -1.29 3.45 -0.76
CA LEU A 154 -1.33 2.69 0.49
C LEU A 154 0.05 2.51 1.15
N PRO A 155 1.13 2.10 0.44
CA PRO A 155 2.45 1.98 1.05
C PRO A 155 2.95 3.31 1.65
N SER A 156 2.76 4.43 0.95
CA SER A 156 3.12 5.76 1.45
C SER A 156 2.26 6.14 2.65
N THR A 157 0.97 5.82 2.64
CA THR A 157 0.06 6.02 3.77
C THR A 157 0.53 5.26 5.02
N ILE A 158 0.93 3.98 4.88
CA ILE A 158 1.50 3.19 5.97
C ILE A 158 2.77 3.86 6.52
N CYS A 159 3.68 4.28 5.64
CA CYS A 159 4.92 4.95 6.01
C CYS A 159 4.66 6.27 6.74
N HIS A 160 3.72 7.08 6.24
CA HIS A 160 3.31 8.35 6.83
C HIS A 160 2.80 8.16 8.27
N ILE A 161 1.90 7.19 8.49
CA ILE A 161 1.37 6.87 9.83
C ILE A 161 2.51 6.46 10.76
N ASN A 162 3.36 5.53 10.31
CA ASN A 162 4.48 5.03 11.10
C ASN A 162 5.48 6.14 11.45
N ARG A 163 5.78 7.04 10.50
CA ARG A 163 6.65 8.20 10.72
C ARG A 163 6.02 9.17 11.72
N LYS A 164 4.73 9.47 11.59
CA LYS A 164 3.99 10.37 12.50
C LYS A 164 3.97 9.82 13.93
N VAL A 165 3.67 8.54 14.11
CA VAL A 165 3.68 7.88 15.43
C VAL A 165 5.08 7.90 16.03
N SER A 166 6.10 7.55 15.25
CA SER A 166 7.49 7.56 15.72
C SER A 166 7.92 8.94 16.24
N LYS A 167 7.63 10.00 15.48
CA LYS A 167 7.88 11.39 15.89
C LYS A 167 7.14 11.76 17.18
N ALA A 168 5.88 11.37 17.32
CA ALA A 168 5.08 11.63 18.52
C ALA A 168 5.63 10.91 19.76
N THR A 169 6.25 9.74 19.59
CA THR A 169 6.92 8.98 20.66
C THR A 169 8.35 9.43 20.95
N GLY A 170 8.85 10.47 20.28
CA GLY A 170 10.22 10.97 20.45
C GLY A 170 11.30 10.13 19.76
N ASN A 171 10.92 9.15 18.94
CA ASN A 171 11.87 8.33 18.19
C ASN A 171 12.33 9.07 16.93
N SER A 172 13.65 9.17 16.74
CA SER A 172 14.20 9.65 15.48
C SER A 172 14.04 8.57 14.42
N VAL A 173 13.36 8.90 13.33
CA VAL A 173 13.20 8.01 12.18
C VAL A 173 13.68 8.70 10.92
N VAL A 174 14.38 7.94 10.08
CA VAL A 174 14.84 8.35 8.75
C VAL A 174 14.07 7.53 7.72
N THR A 175 13.35 8.22 6.85
CA THR A 175 12.59 7.61 5.76
C THR A 175 13.46 7.56 4.51
N VAL A 176 13.74 6.34 4.02
CA VAL A 176 14.47 6.08 2.79
C VAL A 176 13.46 5.80 1.68
N GLY A 177 13.27 6.74 0.77
CA GLY A 177 12.49 6.53 -0.45
C GLY A 177 13.28 5.66 -1.43
N TYR A 178 12.67 4.66 -2.06
CA TYR A 178 13.37 3.81 -3.01
C TYR A 178 12.60 3.64 -4.31
N VAL A 179 13.34 3.57 -5.43
CA VAL A 179 12.78 3.28 -6.77
C VAL A 179 13.75 2.49 -7.60
N MET A 180 13.26 1.36 -8.13
CA MET A 180 14.02 0.39 -8.90
C MET A 180 13.10 -0.47 -9.75
N LYS A 181 13.67 -1.26 -10.67
CA LYS A 181 12.88 -2.23 -11.45
C LYS A 181 12.14 -3.23 -10.55
N PRO A 182 10.91 -3.65 -10.89
CA PRO A 182 10.11 -4.56 -10.05
C PRO A 182 10.84 -5.86 -9.66
N SER A 183 11.57 -6.47 -10.59
CA SER A 183 12.32 -7.70 -10.32
C SER A 183 13.45 -7.50 -9.29
N ARG A 184 14.05 -6.31 -9.24
CA ARG A 184 15.08 -5.97 -8.27
C ARG A 184 14.47 -5.60 -6.92
N GLU A 185 13.37 -4.86 -6.93
CA GLU A 185 12.61 -4.57 -5.71
C GLU A 185 12.24 -5.89 -5.02
N GLU A 186 11.72 -6.86 -5.78
CA GLU A 186 11.31 -8.16 -5.24
C GLU A 186 12.50 -8.97 -4.69
N ASP A 187 13.67 -8.96 -5.34
CA ASP A 187 14.88 -9.65 -4.84
C ASP A 187 15.39 -9.08 -3.51
N PHE A 188 15.38 -7.75 -3.37
CA PHE A 188 15.73 -7.10 -2.10
C PHE A 188 14.68 -7.36 -1.02
N ALA A 189 13.39 -7.22 -1.35
CA ALA A 189 12.29 -7.39 -0.42
C ALA A 189 12.25 -8.83 0.14
N LYS A 190 12.52 -9.85 -0.69
CA LYS A 190 12.65 -11.26 -0.26
C LYS A 190 13.73 -11.47 0.81
N ARG A 191 14.78 -10.65 0.81
CA ARG A 191 15.86 -10.69 1.81
C ARG A 191 15.53 -9.86 3.06
N GLY A 192 14.29 -9.37 3.16
CA GLY A 192 13.83 -8.52 4.25
C GLY A 192 14.34 -7.09 4.18
N ALA A 193 14.83 -6.64 3.01
CA ALA A 193 15.05 -5.23 2.76
C ALA A 193 13.69 -4.53 2.56
N PHE A 194 13.67 -3.22 2.76
CA PHE A 194 12.50 -2.37 2.58
C PHE A 194 11.30 -2.62 3.52
N PRO A 195 11.51 -2.70 4.85
CA PRO A 195 10.39 -2.70 5.79
C PRO A 195 9.59 -1.38 5.73
N LEU A 196 8.27 -1.49 5.62
CA LEU A 196 7.32 -0.36 5.66
C LEU A 196 7.09 0.18 7.09
N TYR A 197 7.71 -0.45 8.08
CA TYR A 197 7.64 -0.10 9.50
C TYR A 197 9.03 0.27 10.03
N PRO A 198 9.12 1.04 11.13
CA PRO A 198 10.40 1.47 11.68
C PRO A 198 11.24 0.26 12.11
N THR A 199 12.46 0.18 11.60
CA THR A 199 13.46 -0.78 12.06
C THR A 199 14.00 -0.41 13.44
N GLN A 200 14.74 -1.32 14.08
CA GLN A 200 15.45 -1.05 15.34
C GLN A 200 16.43 0.14 15.23
N ASN A 201 16.92 0.43 14.02
CA ASN A 201 17.84 1.54 13.76
C ASN A 201 17.10 2.83 13.35
N GLY A 202 15.77 2.87 13.44
CA GLY A 202 14.98 4.04 13.07
C GLY A 202 14.80 4.25 11.56
N LEU A 203 15.17 3.28 10.72
CA LEU A 203 14.94 3.39 9.27
C LEU A 203 13.53 2.91 8.89
N ILE A 204 12.85 3.66 8.03
CA ILE A 204 11.62 3.26 7.34
C ILE A 204 11.91 3.31 5.84
N PHE A 205 11.44 2.34 5.06
CA PHE A 205 11.65 2.34 3.61
C PHE A 205 10.32 2.51 2.89
N MET A 206 10.23 3.55 2.06
CA MET A 206 9.02 3.90 1.34
C MET A 206 9.22 3.67 -0.16
N PRO A 207 8.40 2.83 -0.82
CA PRO A 207 8.47 2.72 -2.27
C PRO A 207 8.01 4.02 -2.90
N LEU A 208 8.84 4.58 -3.78
CA LEU A 208 8.44 5.66 -4.68
C LEU A 208 7.85 5.05 -5.95
N THR A 209 6.78 5.66 -6.44
CA THR A 209 6.09 5.22 -7.65
C THR A 209 5.89 6.38 -8.61
N PHE A 210 6.06 6.12 -9.90
CA PHE A 210 5.75 7.09 -10.97
C PHE A 210 4.27 7.11 -11.34
N GLU A 211 3.45 6.22 -10.77
CA GLU A 211 1.99 6.21 -10.93
C GLU A 211 1.30 7.35 -10.15
N LEU A 212 2.05 7.99 -9.26
CA LEU A 212 1.65 9.14 -8.44
C LEU A 212 2.64 10.29 -8.65
N PRO A 213 2.23 11.55 -8.44
CA PRO A 213 3.15 12.69 -8.44
C PRO A 213 4.32 12.44 -7.46
N LEU A 214 5.55 12.65 -7.92
CA LEU A 214 6.73 12.43 -7.08
C LEU A 214 6.95 13.53 -6.04
N SER A 215 6.60 14.78 -6.34
CA SER A 215 6.84 15.91 -5.45
C SER A 215 6.31 15.67 -4.01
N PRO A 216 5.04 15.24 -3.81
CA PRO A 216 4.54 14.92 -2.47
C PRO A 216 5.28 13.73 -1.83
N GLN A 217 5.62 12.71 -2.60
CA GLN A 217 6.36 11.54 -2.09
C GLN A 217 7.77 11.94 -1.61
N LEU A 218 8.44 12.84 -2.33
CA LEU A 218 9.79 13.30 -2.01
C LEU A 218 9.82 14.16 -0.74
N GLN A 219 8.74 14.88 -0.41
CA GLN A 219 8.63 15.62 0.85
C GLN A 219 8.53 14.71 2.09
N GLU A 220 8.17 13.44 1.90
CA GLU A 220 8.03 12.47 2.99
C GLU A 220 9.30 11.69 3.32
N ILE A 221 10.33 11.80 2.47
CA ILE A 221 11.58 11.04 2.60
C ILE A 221 12.76 11.95 2.92
N ASP A 222 13.77 11.36 3.56
CA ASP A 222 15.01 12.05 3.93
C ASP A 222 16.18 11.63 3.02
N ILE A 223 16.11 10.42 2.45
CA ILE A 223 17.15 9.86 1.56
C ILE A 223 16.48 9.14 0.38
N VAL A 224 17.05 9.26 -0.81
CA VAL A 224 16.63 8.51 -2.01
C VAL A 224 17.63 7.38 -2.28
N LEU A 225 17.13 6.13 -2.29
CA LEU A 225 17.84 4.95 -2.77
C LEU A 225 17.39 4.63 -4.19
N HIS A 226 18.23 4.95 -5.17
CA HIS A 226 17.92 4.73 -6.57
C HIS A 226 19.10 4.10 -7.33
N LYS A 227 18.79 3.33 -8.38
CA LYS A 227 19.78 2.78 -9.31
C LYS A 227 19.54 3.36 -10.70
N ALA A 228 20.31 4.40 -11.07
CA ALA A 228 20.17 5.11 -12.35
C ALA A 228 20.16 4.21 -13.60
N THR A 229 20.85 3.06 -13.57
CA THR A 229 20.83 2.09 -14.68
C THR A 229 19.46 1.46 -14.93
N ASP A 230 18.55 1.51 -13.95
CA ASP A 230 17.18 1.00 -14.11
C ASP A 230 16.33 1.91 -14.99
N GLU A 231 16.68 3.19 -15.05
CA GLU A 231 15.95 4.19 -15.83
C GLU A 231 16.51 4.37 -17.24
N ILE A 232 17.48 3.58 -17.68
CA ILE A 232 18.01 3.66 -19.05
C ILE A 232 16.99 3.05 -20.02
N LYS A 233 16.44 3.88 -20.91
CA LYS A 233 15.58 3.45 -22.02
C LYS A 233 16.40 2.97 -23.21
N SER A 234 17.45 3.71 -23.59
CA SER A 234 18.32 3.35 -24.70
C SER A 234 19.70 3.98 -24.58
N ILE A 235 20.66 3.40 -25.30
CA ILE A 235 22.03 3.89 -25.43
C ILE A 235 22.32 4.10 -26.91
N GLU A 236 22.62 5.33 -27.29
CA GLU A 236 22.99 5.66 -28.66
C GLU A 236 24.49 5.46 -28.88
N LEU A 237 24.84 4.45 -29.68
CA LEU A 237 26.23 4.03 -29.92
C LEU A 237 26.89 4.73 -31.13
N LYS A 238 26.15 5.60 -31.85
CA LYS A 238 26.54 6.15 -33.16
C LYS A 238 26.88 7.64 -33.11
N SER A 239 27.93 8.03 -32.39
CA SER A 239 28.57 9.35 -32.56
C SER A 239 29.92 9.36 -31.85
N ARG A 240 31.00 9.81 -32.50
CA ARG A 240 32.35 9.88 -31.91
C ARG A 240 32.61 11.14 -31.09
N THR A 241 31.64 12.03 -30.91
CA THR A 241 31.83 13.30 -30.21
C THR A 241 30.67 13.55 -29.25
N ASN A 242 30.99 13.73 -27.96
CA ASN A 242 30.10 13.96 -26.81
C ASN A 242 29.51 12.70 -26.15
N PHE A 243 29.97 12.42 -24.93
CA PHE A 243 29.54 11.27 -24.11
C PHE A 243 28.30 11.57 -23.24
N SER A 244 28.03 12.84 -22.90
CA SER A 244 26.96 13.21 -21.96
C SER A 244 25.54 12.97 -22.49
N ASN A 245 25.34 12.92 -23.80
CA ASN A 245 24.01 12.87 -24.44
C ASN A 245 23.65 11.50 -25.03
N ARG A 246 24.39 10.43 -24.69
CA ARG A 246 24.19 9.10 -25.31
C ARG A 246 23.20 8.19 -24.60
N ILE A 247 22.79 8.53 -23.39
CA ILE A 247 21.92 7.69 -22.58
C ILE A 247 20.57 8.39 -22.46
N VAL A 248 19.53 7.77 -23.01
CA VAL A 248 18.16 8.24 -22.87
C VAL A 248 17.59 7.60 -21.61
N TYR A 249 17.21 8.43 -20.64
CA TYR A 249 16.57 7.97 -19.42
C TYR A 249 15.04 8.05 -19.51
N THR A 250 14.34 7.43 -18.56
CA THR A 250 12.90 7.64 -18.35
C THR A 250 12.63 9.07 -17.86
N SER A 251 11.37 9.50 -17.95
CA SER A 251 10.90 10.73 -17.31
C SER A 251 11.08 10.67 -15.79
N GLY A 252 10.92 9.48 -15.20
CA GLY A 252 11.12 9.25 -13.78
C GLY A 252 12.50 9.66 -13.25
N MET A 253 13.57 9.44 -14.03
CA MET A 253 14.91 9.91 -13.67
C MET A 253 14.99 11.45 -13.65
N GLN A 254 14.31 12.13 -14.58
CA GLN A 254 14.30 13.60 -14.63
C GLN A 254 13.55 14.19 -13.45
N ASP A 255 12.49 13.52 -13.00
CA ASP A 255 11.71 13.94 -11.84
C ASP A 255 12.47 13.74 -10.52
N LEU A 256 13.35 12.75 -10.44
CA LEU A 256 14.21 12.50 -9.27
C LEU A 256 15.45 13.40 -9.17
N GLN A 257 15.84 14.08 -10.26
CA GLN A 257 17.03 14.94 -10.31
C GLN A 257 16.82 16.36 -9.76
N ARG A 258 15.59 16.71 -9.38
CA ARG A 258 15.22 18.04 -8.87
C ARG A 258 15.50 18.18 -7.38
#